data_AF-A0A081XVU2-F1
#
_entry.id   AF-A0A081XVU2-F1
#
_cell.length_a   1.000
_cell.length_b   1.000
_cell.length_c   1.000
_cell.angle_alpha   90.00
_cell.angle_beta   90.00
_cell.angle_gamma   90.00
#
_symmetry.space_group_name_H-M   'P 1'
#
loop_
_entity.id
_entity.type
_entity.pdbx_description
1 polymer ?
#
loop_
_entity_poly.entity_id
_entity_poly.type
_entity_poly.pdbx_seq_one_letter_code
_entity_poly.pdbx_strand_id
1 'polypeptide(L)'
;MTTATAVRPHRVTPARVLRSEWHKLWTIRSTWINLVATSVLTLGMGVGIGAAYDGSGEGGLDTVVFVLLGTQFATINLAVLGILATAGEYSTGQIRTTMTAVPRRLPVLWAKAAVLAAVALPLCLWTNLLTFPLAQAFLTDTDQSAALGDPGVLRGLAGNAAALTLLTVMALGLGAVTRSIPIAIGAYIGLVMIVPEVLTVLPYAVVDDAVRYFPAQALQSLTAARPAPDALSPGAALLTLALWAAVSLAAAASTLRRRDV
;
A
#
# COMPACT_ATOMS: atom_id res chain seq x y z
N MET A 1 27.27 -23.40 -46.73
CA MET A 1 27.20 -21.97 -46.35
C MET A 1 26.03 -21.78 -45.40
N THR A 2 26.29 -21.77 -44.10
CA THR A 2 25.29 -21.49 -43.06
C THR A 2 25.29 -19.99 -42.79
N THR A 3 24.22 -19.31 -43.17
CA THR A 3 23.98 -17.90 -42.85
C THR A 3 23.77 -17.77 -41.35
N ALA A 4 24.80 -17.32 -40.63
CA ALA A 4 24.69 -16.96 -39.22
C ALA A 4 23.77 -15.73 -39.11
N THR A 5 22.54 -15.95 -38.65
CA THR A 5 21.61 -14.88 -38.30
C THR A 5 22.24 -14.04 -37.18
N ALA A 6 22.59 -12.79 -37.48
CA ALA A 6 23.13 -11.87 -36.51
C ALA A 6 22.11 -11.66 -35.37
N VAL A 7 22.38 -12.28 -34.21
CA VAL A 7 21.59 -12.07 -32.99
C VAL A 7 21.78 -10.62 -32.58
N ARG A 8 20.76 -9.77 -32.83
CA ARG A 8 20.77 -8.40 -32.34
C ARG A 8 20.92 -8.44 -30.82
N PRO A 9 21.95 -7.81 -30.23
CA PRO A 9 22.13 -7.83 -28.78
C PRO A 9 20.88 -7.20 -28.14
N HIS A 10 20.10 -8.03 -27.45
CA HIS A 10 18.93 -7.55 -26.71
C HIS A 10 19.41 -6.71 -25.54
N ARG A 11 19.51 -5.40 -25.76
CA ARG A 11 19.88 -4.45 -24.72
C ARG A 11 18.79 -4.43 -23.64
N VAL A 12 19.21 -4.59 -22.40
CA VAL A 12 18.35 -4.40 -21.23
C VAL A 12 18.04 -2.91 -21.12
N THR A 13 16.79 -2.54 -21.37
CA THR A 13 16.30 -1.16 -21.22
C THR A 13 15.32 -1.08 -20.06
N PRO A 14 15.19 0.07 -19.37
CA PRO A 14 14.23 0.24 -18.27
C PRO A 14 12.80 -0.13 -18.66
N ALA A 15 12.36 0.22 -19.88
CA ALA A 15 11.05 -0.14 -20.39
C ALA A 15 10.84 -1.66 -20.54
N ARG A 16 11.88 -2.41 -20.93
CA ARG A 16 11.80 -3.88 -21.02
C ARG A 16 11.73 -4.52 -19.64
N VAL A 17 12.45 -3.98 -18.66
CA VAL A 17 12.38 -4.44 -17.25
C VAL A 17 10.98 -4.18 -16.69
N LEU A 18 10.44 -2.98 -16.90
CA LEU A 18 9.07 -2.64 -16.47
C LEU A 18 8.03 -3.57 -17.09
N ARG A 19 8.12 -3.84 -18.40
CA ARG A 19 7.21 -4.76 -19.11
C ARG A 19 7.33 -6.20 -18.59
N SER A 20 8.54 -6.65 -18.27
CA SER A 20 8.78 -7.97 -17.68
C SER A 20 8.14 -8.10 -16.30
N GLU A 21 8.32 -7.10 -15.43
CA GLU A 21 7.73 -7.09 -14.09
C GLU A 21 6.21 -6.98 -14.13
N TRP A 22 5.66 -6.20 -15.08
CA TRP A 22 4.22 -6.14 -15.33
C TRP A 22 3.66 -7.51 -15.68
N HIS A 23 4.28 -8.22 -16.63
CA HIS A 23 3.82 -9.55 -17.03
C HIS A 23 3.93 -10.55 -15.88
N LYS A 24 5.05 -10.54 -15.14
CA LYS A 24 5.27 -11.39 -13.97
C LYS A 24 4.15 -11.23 -12.94
N LEU A 25 3.83 -9.99 -12.57
CA LEU A 25 2.78 -9.71 -11.58
C LEU A 25 1.43 -10.32 -11.99
N TRP A 26 1.04 -10.18 -13.27
CA TRP A 26 -0.23 -10.68 -13.79
C TRP A 26 -0.29 -12.19 -14.04
N THR A 27 0.86 -12.85 -14.23
CA THR A 27 0.91 -14.31 -14.39
C THR A 27 0.73 -15.09 -13.08
N ILE A 28 0.89 -14.43 -11.93
CA ILE A 28 0.77 -15.07 -10.63
C ILE A 28 -0.70 -15.09 -10.19
N ARG A 29 -1.28 -16.29 -10.03
CA ARG A 29 -2.68 -16.45 -9.58
C ARG A 29 -2.96 -15.79 -8.23
N SER A 30 -2.01 -15.83 -7.30
CA SER A 30 -2.17 -15.20 -5.99
C SER A 30 -2.27 -13.67 -6.06
N THR A 31 -1.72 -13.02 -7.10
CA THR A 31 -1.94 -11.59 -7.33
C THR A 31 -3.43 -11.30 -7.52
N TRP A 32 -4.08 -11.97 -8.48
CA TRP A 32 -5.49 -11.73 -8.78
C TRP A 32 -6.40 -12.03 -7.60
N ILE A 33 -6.16 -13.15 -6.92
CA ILE A 33 -6.92 -13.53 -5.72
C ILE A 33 -6.79 -12.43 -4.66
N ASN A 34 -5.58 -11.89 -4.47
CA ASN A 34 -5.32 -10.85 -3.49
C ASN A 34 -5.98 -9.51 -3.85
N LEU A 35 -5.89 -9.06 -5.11
CA LEU A 35 -6.53 -7.81 -5.57
C LEU A 35 -8.06 -7.90 -5.46
N VAL A 36 -8.64 -9.04 -5.84
CA VAL A 36 -10.09 -9.30 -5.71
C VAL A 36 -10.50 -9.35 -4.24
N ALA A 37 -9.79 -10.12 -3.40
CA ALA A 37 -10.06 -10.20 -1.96
C ALA A 37 -9.98 -8.83 -1.30
N THR A 38 -8.96 -8.03 -1.63
CA THR A 38 -8.81 -6.64 -1.16
C THR A 38 -10.04 -5.80 -1.50
N SER A 39 -10.49 -5.85 -2.75
CA SER A 39 -11.63 -5.07 -3.21
C SER A 39 -12.93 -5.53 -2.54
N VAL A 40 -13.19 -6.84 -2.54
CA VAL A 40 -14.41 -7.44 -1.99
C VAL A 40 -14.51 -7.25 -0.48
N LEU A 41 -13.42 -7.43 0.27
CA LEU A 41 -13.43 -7.23 1.73
C LEU A 41 -13.63 -5.75 2.09
N THR A 42 -12.98 -4.85 1.36
CA THR A 42 -13.13 -3.40 1.59
C THR A 42 -14.55 -2.94 1.27
N LEU A 43 -15.08 -3.33 0.12
CA LEU A 43 -16.47 -3.04 -0.30
C LEU A 43 -17.49 -3.65 0.66
N GLY A 44 -17.37 -4.95 0.92
CA GLY A 44 -18.30 -5.70 1.75
C GLY A 44 -18.35 -5.16 3.18
N MET A 45 -17.19 -4.84 3.77
CA MET A 45 -17.16 -4.25 5.11
C MET A 45 -17.73 -2.82 5.11
N GLY A 46 -17.35 -1.96 4.16
CA GLY A 46 -17.86 -0.59 4.13
C GLY A 46 -19.38 -0.51 3.92
N VAL A 47 -19.91 -1.29 2.98
CA VAL A 47 -21.37 -1.39 2.76
C VAL A 47 -22.06 -2.05 3.94
N GLY A 48 -21.47 -3.11 4.51
CA GLY A 48 -22.01 -3.80 5.68
C GLY A 48 -22.12 -2.89 6.91
N ILE A 49 -21.09 -2.07 7.16
CA ILE A 49 -21.11 -1.05 8.23
C ILE A 49 -22.23 -0.04 7.96
N GLY A 50 -22.32 0.49 6.74
CA GLY A 50 -23.38 1.44 6.39
C GLY A 50 -24.78 0.86 6.60
N ALA A 51 -25.01 -0.38 6.17
CA ALA A 51 -26.29 -1.06 6.30
C ALA A 51 -26.66 -1.45 7.74
N ALA A 52 -25.66 -1.66 8.61
CA ALA A 52 -25.84 -2.01 10.02
C ALA A 52 -25.93 -0.77 10.93
N TYR A 53 -25.70 0.43 10.40
CA TYR A 53 -25.71 1.66 11.18
C TYR A 53 -27.13 2.10 11.50
N ASP A 54 -27.42 2.31 12.79
CA ASP A 54 -28.74 2.66 13.30
C ASP A 54 -28.87 4.14 13.73
N GLY A 55 -27.81 4.94 13.53
CA GLY A 55 -27.78 6.36 13.90
C GLY A 55 -27.59 6.62 15.40
N SER A 56 -27.32 5.59 16.21
CA SER A 56 -27.10 5.72 17.66
C SER A 56 -25.65 6.01 18.05
N GLY A 57 -24.75 6.11 17.07
CA GLY A 57 -23.32 6.36 17.30
C GLY A 57 -23.07 7.73 17.91
N GLU A 58 -22.17 7.80 18.89
CA GLU A 58 -21.57 9.07 19.29
C GLU A 58 -20.76 9.58 18.08
N GLY A 59 -21.27 10.62 17.40
CA GLY A 59 -20.78 11.17 16.12
C GLY A 59 -19.37 11.78 16.18
N GLY A 60 -18.36 10.99 16.53
CA GLY A 60 -16.96 11.40 16.69
C GLY A 60 -16.02 10.94 15.58
N LEU A 61 -16.40 9.93 14.79
CA LEU A 61 -15.58 9.46 13.67
C LEU A 61 -15.92 10.20 12.38
N ASP A 62 -14.87 10.57 11.63
CA ASP A 62 -15.02 11.14 10.29
C ASP A 62 -15.67 10.13 9.34
N THR A 63 -16.67 10.59 8.58
CA THR A 63 -17.49 9.75 7.71
C THR A 63 -16.70 8.96 6.67
N VAL A 64 -15.63 9.52 6.12
CA VAL A 64 -14.80 8.79 5.14
C VAL A 64 -14.01 7.69 5.83
N VAL A 65 -13.47 7.96 7.02
CA VAL A 65 -12.78 6.94 7.84
C VAL A 65 -13.75 5.82 8.21
N PHE A 66 -14.95 6.17 8.66
CA PHE A 66 -16.00 5.22 9.05
C PHE A 66 -16.38 4.28 7.90
N VAL A 67 -16.71 4.83 6.73
CA VAL A 67 -17.08 4.06 5.55
C VAL A 67 -15.92 3.22 5.00
N LEU A 68 -14.69 3.72 5.12
CA LEU A 68 -13.48 3.02 4.65
C LEU A 68 -12.80 2.15 5.72
N LEU A 69 -13.47 1.81 6.83
CA LEU A 69 -12.91 0.88 7.83
C LEU A 69 -12.52 -0.48 7.22
N GLY A 70 -13.18 -0.90 6.13
CA GLY A 70 -12.79 -2.08 5.36
C GLY A 70 -11.37 -2.05 4.78
N THR A 71 -10.76 -0.87 4.64
CA THR A 71 -9.38 -0.71 4.12
C THR A 71 -8.30 -1.27 5.05
N GLN A 72 -8.64 -1.67 6.27
CA GLN A 72 -7.76 -2.45 7.15
C GLN A 72 -7.37 -3.80 6.50
N PHE A 73 -8.29 -4.44 5.78
CA PHE A 73 -7.98 -5.63 5.00
C PHE A 73 -7.03 -5.30 3.84
N ALA A 74 -7.25 -4.18 3.15
CA ALA A 74 -6.38 -3.71 2.08
C ALA A 74 -4.96 -3.44 2.56
N THR A 75 -4.81 -2.87 3.75
CA THR A 75 -3.51 -2.59 4.38
C THR A 75 -2.67 -3.86 4.51
N ILE A 76 -3.26 -4.96 5.01
CA ILE A 76 -2.57 -6.24 5.17
C ILE A 76 -2.36 -6.92 3.80
N ASN A 77 -3.42 -7.03 3.02
CA ASN A 77 -3.43 -7.75 1.76
C ASN A 77 -2.42 -7.17 0.74
N LEU A 78 -2.42 -5.84 0.59
CA LEU A 78 -1.50 -5.18 -0.32
C LEU A 78 -0.07 -5.16 0.24
N ALA A 79 0.11 -5.09 1.57
CA ALA A 79 1.44 -5.28 2.16
C ALA A 79 2.01 -6.67 1.84
N VAL A 80 1.20 -7.72 1.96
CA VAL A 80 1.58 -9.08 1.56
C VAL A 80 1.92 -9.14 0.08
N LEU A 81 1.15 -8.49 -0.79
CA LEU A 81 1.47 -8.41 -2.23
C LEU A 81 2.83 -7.76 -2.47
N GLY A 82 3.09 -6.62 -1.83
CA GLY A 82 4.36 -5.90 -1.92
C GLY A 82 5.54 -6.75 -1.46
N ILE A 83 5.40 -7.41 -0.32
CA ILE A 83 6.41 -8.33 0.24
C ILE A 83 6.67 -9.49 -0.73
N LEU A 84 5.63 -10.16 -1.22
CA LEU A 84 5.75 -11.30 -2.12
C LEU A 84 6.43 -10.93 -3.45
N ALA A 85 6.19 -9.72 -3.95
CA ALA A 85 6.82 -9.24 -5.19
C ALA A 85 8.37 -9.18 -5.12
N THR A 86 8.95 -9.26 -3.93
CA THR A 86 10.40 -9.32 -3.71
C THR A 86 10.83 -10.57 -2.96
N ALA A 87 10.37 -10.76 -1.72
CA ALA A 87 10.73 -11.91 -0.89
C ALA A 87 10.31 -13.26 -1.52
N GLY A 88 9.27 -13.28 -2.35
CA GLY A 88 8.87 -14.47 -3.11
C GLY A 88 9.88 -14.91 -4.16
N GLU A 89 10.68 -13.99 -4.70
CA GLU A 89 11.76 -14.34 -5.64
C GLU A 89 12.96 -14.97 -4.92
N TYR A 90 13.18 -14.61 -3.66
CA TYR A 90 14.20 -15.23 -2.82
C TYR A 90 13.79 -16.63 -2.38
N SER A 91 12.52 -16.83 -2.02
CA SER A 91 12.02 -18.16 -1.61
C SER A 91 12.00 -19.17 -2.75
N THR A 92 11.75 -18.72 -3.98
CA THR A 92 11.70 -19.59 -5.18
C THR A 92 13.01 -19.69 -5.95
N GLY A 93 14.03 -18.92 -5.57
CA GLY A 93 15.31 -18.84 -6.29
C GLY A 93 15.28 -18.05 -7.61
N GLN A 94 14.13 -17.51 -8.02
CA GLN A 94 13.97 -16.68 -9.24
C GLN A 94 14.79 -15.39 -9.20
N ILE A 95 15.22 -14.94 -8.02
CA ILE A 95 16.07 -13.76 -7.89
C ILE A 95 17.39 -13.93 -8.65
N ARG A 96 17.95 -15.15 -8.75
CA ARG A 96 19.20 -15.42 -9.48
C ARG A 96 19.04 -15.23 -10.98
N THR A 97 17.96 -15.77 -11.56
CA THR A 97 17.67 -15.61 -12.99
C THR A 97 17.36 -14.16 -13.36
N THR A 98 16.69 -13.43 -12.46
CA THR A 98 16.41 -12.01 -12.66
C THR A 98 17.70 -11.17 -12.67
N MET A 99 18.63 -11.46 -11.75
CA MET A 99 19.89 -10.72 -11.63
C MET A 99 20.92 -11.09 -12.71
N THR A 100 20.87 -12.30 -13.28
CA THR A 100 21.68 -12.65 -14.46
C THR A 100 21.16 -11.96 -15.72
N ALA A 101 19.84 -11.81 -15.86
CA ALA A 101 19.23 -11.10 -16.99
C ALA A 101 19.42 -9.57 -16.90
N VAL A 102 19.42 -9.00 -15.70
CA VAL A 102 19.56 -7.55 -15.47
C VAL A 102 20.70 -7.29 -14.49
N PRO A 103 21.96 -7.21 -14.97
CA PRO A 103 23.14 -7.11 -14.10
C PRO A 103 23.21 -5.79 -13.32
N ARG A 104 22.55 -4.73 -13.82
CA ARG A 104 22.32 -3.50 -13.05
C ARG A 104 21.08 -3.71 -12.17
N ARG A 105 21.29 -4.23 -10.95
CA ARG A 105 20.26 -4.71 -10.01
C ARG A 105 19.14 -3.70 -9.68
N LEU A 106 19.42 -2.39 -9.65
CA LEU A 106 18.47 -1.35 -9.22
C LEU A 106 17.29 -1.10 -10.17
N PRO A 107 17.47 -1.08 -11.51
CA PRO A 107 16.37 -1.07 -12.46
C PRO A 107 15.22 -2.05 -12.14
N VAL A 108 15.53 -3.23 -11.60
CA VAL A 108 14.50 -4.21 -11.20
C VAL A 108 13.71 -3.72 -9.99
N LEU A 109 14.39 -3.20 -8.96
CA LEU A 109 13.73 -2.66 -7.76
C LEU A 109 12.77 -1.52 -8.12
N TRP A 110 13.24 -0.56 -8.93
CA TRP A 110 12.41 0.57 -9.37
C TRP A 110 11.25 0.13 -10.25
N ALA A 111 11.48 -0.84 -11.15
CA ALA A 111 10.42 -1.39 -11.98
C ALA A 111 9.33 -2.08 -11.14
N LYS A 112 9.70 -2.88 -10.13
CA LYS A 112 8.74 -3.51 -9.23
C LYS A 112 7.92 -2.50 -8.44
N ALA A 113 8.58 -1.49 -7.86
CA ALA A 113 7.91 -0.43 -7.12
C ALA A 113 6.93 0.34 -8.03
N ALA A 114 7.34 0.69 -9.25
CA ALA A 114 6.49 1.39 -10.20
C ALA A 114 5.30 0.53 -10.68
N VAL A 115 5.51 -0.75 -10.98
CA VAL A 115 4.45 -1.69 -11.38
C VAL A 115 3.44 -1.88 -10.25
N LEU A 116 3.90 -2.10 -9.03
CA LEU A 116 2.99 -2.24 -7.88
C LEU A 116 2.23 -0.95 -7.61
N ALA A 117 2.88 0.21 -7.67
CA ALA A 117 2.20 1.48 -7.50
C ALA A 117 1.13 1.71 -8.58
N ALA A 118 1.45 1.38 -9.83
CA ALA A 118 0.54 1.48 -10.97
C ALA A 118 -0.66 0.52 -10.90
N VAL A 119 -0.58 -0.55 -10.11
CA VAL A 119 -1.70 -1.49 -9.90
C VAL A 119 -2.49 -1.14 -8.62
N ALA A 120 -1.80 -0.89 -7.51
CA ALA A 120 -2.42 -0.61 -6.22
C ALA A 120 -3.19 0.71 -6.23
N LEU A 121 -2.65 1.78 -6.82
CA LEU A 121 -3.29 3.09 -6.79
C LEU A 121 -4.65 3.10 -7.51
N PRO A 122 -4.75 2.64 -8.78
CA PRO A 122 -6.06 2.56 -9.43
C PRO A 122 -7.00 1.61 -8.72
N LEU A 123 -6.53 0.45 -8.25
CA LEU A 123 -7.38 -0.51 -7.54
C LEU A 123 -8.00 0.14 -6.30
N CYS A 124 -7.18 0.66 -5.38
CA CYS A 124 -7.67 1.29 -4.16
C CYS A 124 -8.57 2.48 -4.45
N LEU A 125 -8.21 3.32 -5.44
CA LEU A 125 -9.05 4.47 -5.80
C LEU A 125 -10.41 4.02 -6.31
N TRP A 126 -10.46 3.04 -7.21
CA TRP A 126 -11.72 2.47 -7.71
C TRP A 126 -12.53 1.82 -6.59
N THR A 127 -11.90 1.02 -5.73
CA THR A 127 -12.57 0.41 -4.58
C THR A 127 -13.15 1.49 -3.67
N ASN A 128 -12.41 2.54 -3.33
CA ASN A 128 -12.87 3.62 -2.47
C ASN A 128 -14.04 4.39 -3.11
N LEU A 129 -13.95 4.72 -4.39
CA LEU A 129 -15.00 5.40 -5.15
C LEU A 129 -16.27 4.57 -5.34
N LEU A 130 -16.18 3.23 -5.26
CA LEU A 130 -17.34 2.34 -5.27
C LEU A 130 -17.91 2.15 -3.87
N THR A 131 -17.06 1.91 -2.87
CA THR A 131 -17.48 1.66 -1.48
C THR A 131 -18.20 2.86 -0.90
N PHE A 132 -17.68 4.08 -1.13
CA PHE A 132 -18.25 5.28 -0.53
C PHE A 132 -19.72 5.53 -0.88
N PRO A 133 -20.11 5.68 -2.16
CA PRO A 133 -21.52 5.91 -2.52
C PRO A 133 -22.42 4.71 -2.17
N LEU A 134 -21.92 3.47 -2.26
CA LEU A 134 -22.71 2.29 -1.90
C LEU A 134 -23.02 2.22 -0.41
N ALA A 135 -22.07 2.59 0.46
CA ALA A 135 -22.31 2.68 1.89
C ALA A 135 -23.21 3.87 2.23
N GLN A 136 -23.00 5.03 1.59
CA GLN A 136 -23.79 6.24 1.81
C GLN A 136 -25.28 6.07 1.46
N ALA A 137 -25.63 5.15 0.55
CA ALA A 137 -27.03 4.81 0.28
C ALA A 137 -27.82 4.37 1.54
N PHE A 138 -27.13 3.75 2.51
CA PHE A 138 -27.73 3.31 3.79
C PHE A 138 -27.62 4.35 4.91
N LEU A 139 -26.79 5.37 4.72
CA LEU A 139 -26.50 6.41 5.73
C LEU A 139 -27.29 7.70 5.49
N THR A 140 -28.19 7.70 4.51
CA THR A 140 -29.11 8.81 4.26
C THR A 140 -29.90 9.11 5.54
N ASP A 141 -30.01 10.39 5.91
CA ASP A 141 -30.71 10.87 7.13
C ASP A 141 -30.02 10.54 8.48
N THR A 142 -28.75 10.13 8.45
CA THR A 142 -27.93 9.92 9.65
C THR A 142 -26.86 10.99 9.83
N ASP A 143 -26.20 11.02 10.99
CA ASP A 143 -25.03 11.88 11.27
C ASP A 143 -23.81 11.56 10.40
N GLN A 144 -23.81 10.40 9.72
CA GLN A 144 -22.78 9.95 8.80
C GLN A 144 -23.16 10.16 7.32
N SER A 145 -24.19 10.95 7.05
CA SER A 145 -24.56 11.31 5.67
C SER A 145 -23.55 12.30 5.08
N ALA A 146 -22.98 11.95 3.93
CA ALA A 146 -22.06 12.79 3.18
C ALA A 146 -22.14 12.52 1.67
N ALA A 147 -21.99 13.57 0.88
CA ALA A 147 -21.94 13.50 -0.58
C ALA A 147 -20.49 13.45 -1.09
N LEU A 148 -20.27 12.86 -2.26
CA LEU A 148 -18.96 12.91 -2.94
C LEU A 148 -18.48 14.34 -3.22
N GLY A 149 -19.40 15.29 -3.37
CA GLY A 149 -19.09 16.71 -3.58
C GLY A 149 -18.69 17.45 -2.31
N ASP A 150 -18.83 16.83 -1.13
CA ASP A 150 -18.57 17.52 0.12
C ASP A 150 -17.07 17.82 0.30
N PRO A 151 -16.73 18.95 0.94
CA PRO A 151 -15.35 19.34 1.15
C PRO A 151 -14.54 18.24 1.84
N GLY A 152 -13.45 17.83 1.18
CA GLY A 152 -12.51 16.86 1.74
C GLY A 152 -12.84 15.39 1.46
N VAL A 153 -14.05 15.03 1.00
CA VAL A 153 -14.41 13.63 0.73
C VAL A 153 -13.56 13.02 -0.38
N LEU A 154 -13.53 13.62 -1.57
CA LEU A 154 -12.68 13.13 -2.67
C LEU A 154 -11.20 13.11 -2.31
N ARG A 155 -10.75 14.10 -1.51
CA ARG A 155 -9.38 14.14 -0.99
C ARG A 155 -9.12 12.96 -0.05
N GLY A 156 -10.06 12.62 0.82
CA GLY A 156 -9.98 11.46 1.71
C GLY A 156 -9.90 10.13 0.96
N LEU A 157 -10.77 9.95 -0.05
CA LEU A 157 -10.79 8.75 -0.89
C LEU A 157 -9.48 8.58 -1.69
N ALA A 158 -9.00 9.66 -2.31
CA ALA A 158 -7.74 9.66 -3.05
C ALA A 158 -6.52 9.55 -2.12
N GLY A 159 -6.56 10.20 -0.96
CA GLY A 159 -5.54 10.15 0.08
C GLY A 159 -5.36 8.76 0.64
N ASN A 160 -6.46 8.06 0.95
CA ASN A 160 -6.45 6.67 1.38
C ASN A 160 -5.83 5.75 0.30
N ALA A 161 -6.23 5.93 -0.98
CA ALA A 161 -5.67 5.14 -2.08
C ALA A 161 -4.17 5.37 -2.27
N ALA A 162 -3.72 6.63 -2.18
CA ALA A 162 -2.29 6.99 -2.21
C ALA A 162 -1.53 6.40 -1.01
N ALA A 163 -2.11 6.46 0.18
CA ALA A 163 -1.51 5.94 1.39
C ALA A 163 -1.33 4.41 1.34
N LEU A 164 -2.36 3.66 0.98
CA LEU A 164 -2.28 2.21 0.80
C LEU A 164 -1.25 1.81 -0.26
N THR A 165 -1.14 2.60 -1.34
CA THR A 165 -0.13 2.41 -2.37
C THR A 165 1.29 2.60 -1.81
N LEU A 166 1.53 3.66 -1.05
CA LEU A 166 2.83 3.92 -0.43
C LEU A 166 3.20 2.85 0.60
N LEU A 167 2.22 2.38 1.38
CA LEU A 167 2.39 1.25 2.31
C LEU A 167 2.75 -0.05 1.58
N THR A 168 2.15 -0.30 0.42
CA THR A 168 2.47 -1.45 -0.45
C THR A 168 3.91 -1.38 -0.94
N VAL A 169 4.34 -0.20 -1.39
CA VAL A 169 5.73 0.05 -1.83
C VAL A 169 6.71 -0.08 -0.65
N MET A 170 6.31 0.41 0.52
CA MET A 170 7.09 0.27 1.74
C MET A 170 7.29 -1.21 2.10
N ALA A 171 6.22 -2.00 2.04
CA ALA A 171 6.23 -3.45 2.29
C ALA A 171 7.11 -4.21 1.28
N LEU A 172 7.13 -3.78 0.02
CA LEU A 172 8.10 -4.26 -0.97
C LEU A 172 9.55 -4.00 -0.53
N GLY A 173 9.85 -2.80 -0.04
CA GLY A 173 11.18 -2.48 0.47
C GLY A 173 11.58 -3.39 1.62
N LEU A 174 10.67 -3.63 2.58
CA LEU A 174 10.88 -4.57 3.68
C LEU A 174 11.15 -5.99 3.19
N GLY A 175 10.35 -6.50 2.24
CA GLY A 175 10.56 -7.82 1.64
C GLY A 175 11.93 -7.97 0.96
N ALA A 176 12.39 -6.93 0.28
CA ALA A 176 13.72 -6.92 -0.35
C ALA A 176 14.88 -6.89 0.66
N VAL A 177 14.72 -6.19 1.79
CA VAL A 177 15.73 -6.10 2.85
C VAL A 177 15.84 -7.41 3.62
N THR A 178 14.70 -7.98 4.03
CA THR A 178 14.67 -9.18 4.89
C THR A 178 14.92 -10.45 4.11
N ARG A 179 14.60 -10.49 2.80
CA ARG A 179 14.69 -11.68 1.93
C ARG A 179 13.91 -12.88 2.46
N SER A 180 12.92 -12.65 3.32
CA SER A 180 12.13 -13.68 4.00
C SER A 180 10.69 -13.20 4.19
N ILE A 181 9.74 -13.98 3.68
CA ILE A 181 8.31 -13.62 3.72
C ILE A 181 7.81 -13.50 5.18
N PRO A 182 8.04 -14.48 6.08
CA PRO A 182 7.55 -14.38 7.47
C PRO A 182 8.16 -13.19 8.22
N ILE A 183 9.46 -12.95 8.06
CA ILE A 183 10.15 -11.83 8.73
C ILE A 183 9.64 -10.49 8.20
N ALA A 184 9.44 -10.37 6.89
CA ALA A 184 8.90 -9.15 6.29
C ALA A 184 7.48 -8.84 6.78
N ILE A 185 6.61 -9.85 6.85
CA ILE A 185 5.24 -9.69 7.33
C ILE A 185 5.25 -9.29 8.81
N GLY A 186 6.03 -9.99 9.65
CA GLY A 186 6.17 -9.66 11.07
C GLY A 186 6.71 -8.25 11.29
N ALA A 187 7.71 -7.83 10.51
CA ALA A 187 8.25 -6.47 10.58
C ALA A 187 7.22 -5.41 10.15
N TYR A 188 6.45 -5.66 9.08
CA TYR A 188 5.40 -4.75 8.63
C TYR A 188 4.30 -4.62 9.67
N ILE A 189 3.75 -5.73 10.17
CA ILE A 189 2.69 -5.72 11.19
C ILE A 189 3.20 -5.06 12.47
N GLY A 190 4.40 -5.42 12.92
CA GLY A 190 5.02 -4.80 14.09
C GLY A 190 5.13 -3.29 13.95
N LEU A 191 5.74 -2.81 12.85
CA LEU A 191 6.02 -1.40 12.65
C LEU A 191 4.77 -0.56 12.36
N VAL A 192 3.86 -1.07 11.52
CA VAL A 192 2.71 -0.30 11.02
C VAL A 192 1.51 -0.42 11.92
N MET A 193 1.28 -1.59 12.52
CA MET A 193 0.05 -1.86 13.26
C MET A 193 0.27 -1.90 14.77
N ILE A 194 1.28 -2.61 15.25
CA ILE A 194 1.43 -2.87 16.69
C ILE A 194 2.13 -1.70 17.40
N VAL A 195 3.27 -1.25 16.89
CA VAL A 195 4.09 -0.22 17.54
C VAL A 195 3.29 1.08 17.80
N PRO A 196 2.53 1.65 16.83
CA PRO A 196 1.75 2.86 17.08
C PRO A 196 0.77 2.69 18.24
N GLU A 197 0.03 1.57 18.28
CA GLU A 197 -0.99 1.30 19.29
C GLU A 197 -0.39 1.03 20.68
N VAL A 198 0.82 0.49 20.74
CA VAL A 198 1.53 0.33 22.02
C VAL A 198 2.04 1.69 22.51
N LEU A 199 2.53 2.53 21.61
CA LEU A 199 3.08 3.84 21.95
C LEU A 199 2.01 4.82 22.45
N THR A 200 0.78 4.76 21.95
CA THR A 200 -0.33 5.61 22.42
C THR A 200 -0.75 5.35 23.87
N VAL A 201 -0.39 4.20 24.45
CA VAL A 201 -0.66 3.87 25.85
C VAL A 201 0.39 4.46 26.79
N LEU A 202 1.55 4.88 26.27
CA LEU A 202 2.64 5.38 27.09
C LEU A 202 2.43 6.86 27.46
N PRO A 203 2.51 7.24 28.74
CA PRO A 203 2.25 8.61 29.20
C PRO A 203 3.47 9.53 29.01
N TYR A 204 4.05 9.58 27.82
CA TYR A 204 5.21 10.43 27.49
C TYR A 204 4.89 11.34 26.31
N ALA A 205 4.90 12.66 26.53
CA ALA A 205 4.59 13.65 25.49
C ALA A 205 5.50 13.56 24.24
N VAL A 206 6.76 13.13 24.40
CA VAL A 206 7.69 12.93 23.28
C VAL A 206 7.27 11.75 22.39
N VAL A 207 6.56 10.77 22.96
CA VAL A 207 6.02 9.62 22.22
C VAL A 207 4.81 10.05 21.40
N ASP A 208 3.95 10.92 21.94
CA ASP A 208 2.77 11.43 21.23
C ASP A 208 3.13 12.17 19.93
N ASP A 209 4.18 13.00 19.98
CA ASP A 209 4.67 13.69 18.77
C ASP A 209 5.24 12.71 17.74
N ALA A 210 5.93 11.67 18.17
CA ALA A 210 6.51 10.66 17.27
C ALA A 210 5.43 9.79 16.62
N VAL A 211 4.38 9.42 17.38
CA VAL A 211 3.27 8.57 16.91
C VAL A 211 2.56 9.20 15.71
N ARG A 212 2.40 10.53 15.67
CA ARG A 212 1.78 11.24 14.54
C ARG A 212 2.47 10.94 13.19
N TYR A 213 3.77 10.66 13.20
CA TYR A 213 4.55 10.35 11.98
C TYR A 213 4.63 8.85 11.66
N PHE A 214 3.93 7.98 12.39
CA PHE A 214 3.85 6.57 12.04
C PHE A 214 2.97 6.33 10.81
N PRO A 215 3.26 5.27 10.03
CA PRO A 215 2.54 5.02 8.79
C PRO A 215 1.02 4.84 8.97
N ALA A 216 0.57 4.18 10.04
CA ALA A 216 -0.87 4.02 10.32
C ALA A 216 -1.57 5.36 10.61
N GLN A 217 -0.94 6.24 11.40
CA GLN A 217 -1.50 7.55 11.74
C GLN A 217 -1.55 8.47 10.52
N ALA A 218 -0.53 8.42 9.67
CA ALA A 218 -0.52 9.14 8.40
C ALA A 218 -1.59 8.61 7.42
N LEU A 219 -1.82 7.29 7.35
CA LEU A 219 -2.92 6.71 6.57
C LEU A 219 -4.29 7.22 7.06
N GLN A 220 -4.53 7.22 8.37
CA GLN A 220 -5.77 7.71 8.95
C GLN A 220 -6.00 9.20 8.65
N SER A 221 -4.96 10.02 8.82
CA SER A 221 -4.98 11.47 8.52
C SER A 221 -5.29 11.76 7.05
N LEU A 222 -4.78 10.94 6.14
CA LEU A 222 -5.07 11.05 4.70
C LEU A 222 -6.47 10.59 4.32
N THR A 223 -7.02 9.65 5.08
CA THR A 223 -8.35 9.08 4.84
C THR A 223 -9.46 10.03 5.31
N ALA A 224 -9.26 10.71 6.44
CA ALA A 224 -10.24 11.64 6.99
C ALA A 224 -10.56 12.80 6.03
N ALA A 225 -11.85 13.08 5.83
CA ALA A 225 -12.30 14.27 5.10
C ALA A 225 -12.03 15.55 5.88
N ARG A 226 -12.25 15.52 7.19
CA ARG A 226 -11.91 16.57 8.16
C ARG A 226 -10.87 16.03 9.15
N PRO A 227 -9.58 16.33 8.94
CA PRO A 227 -8.53 15.91 9.87
C PRO A 227 -8.81 16.46 11.28
N ALA A 228 -8.54 15.65 12.31
CA ALA A 228 -8.63 16.10 13.69
C ALA A 228 -7.63 17.26 13.95
N PRO A 229 -7.89 18.16 14.92
CA PRO A 229 -7.02 19.30 15.20
C PRO A 229 -5.55 18.94 15.47
N ASP A 230 -5.32 17.78 16.09
CA ASP A 230 -3.99 17.25 16.41
C ASP A 230 -3.40 16.33 15.32
N ALA A 231 -4.16 16.00 14.29
CA ALA A 231 -3.70 15.13 13.21
C ALA A 231 -2.72 15.85 12.27
N LEU A 232 -1.91 15.08 11.56
CA LEU A 232 -1.07 15.64 10.50
C LEU A 232 -1.95 16.25 9.41
N SER A 233 -1.50 17.39 8.87
CA SER A 233 -2.12 17.92 7.66
C SER A 233 -2.02 16.89 6.53
N PRO A 234 -2.99 16.84 5.59
CA PRO A 234 -2.96 15.83 4.52
C PRO A 234 -1.66 15.83 3.71
N GLY A 235 -1.07 17.01 3.47
CA GLY A 235 0.23 17.12 2.81
C GLY A 235 1.38 16.55 3.65
N ALA A 236 1.42 16.85 4.95
CA ALA A 236 2.42 16.29 5.85
C ALA A 236 2.28 14.77 5.98
N ALA A 237 1.06 14.25 6.09
CA ALA A 237 0.80 12.82 6.14
C ALA A 237 1.24 12.09 4.85
N LEU A 238 1.00 12.68 3.67
CA LEU A 238 1.49 12.15 2.40
C LEU A 238 3.02 12.12 2.34
N LEU A 239 3.66 13.21 2.74
CA LEU A 239 5.13 13.29 2.81
C LEU A 239 5.70 12.26 3.78
N THR A 240 5.09 12.08 4.95
CA THR A 240 5.49 11.07 5.93
C THR A 240 5.47 9.67 5.34
N LEU A 241 4.38 9.26 4.68
CA LEU A 241 4.31 7.95 4.03
C LEU A 241 5.29 7.82 2.86
N ALA A 242 5.47 8.88 2.09
CA ALA A 242 6.45 8.91 1.01
C ALA A 242 7.88 8.74 1.54
N LEU A 243 8.21 9.36 2.68
CA LEU A 243 9.50 9.20 3.34
C LEU A 243 9.69 7.78 3.89
N TRP A 244 8.68 7.18 4.51
CA TRP A 244 8.74 5.78 4.94
C TRP A 244 8.98 4.81 3.78
N ALA A 245 8.25 4.99 2.67
CA ALA A 245 8.46 4.21 1.45
C ALA A 245 9.85 4.47 0.84
N ALA A 246 10.32 5.72 0.82
CA ALA A 246 11.64 6.07 0.30
C ALA A 246 12.76 5.47 1.16
N VAL A 247 12.64 5.50 2.49
CA VAL A 247 13.61 4.91 3.42
C VAL A 247 13.68 3.40 3.24
N SER A 248 12.54 2.71 3.12
CA SER A 248 12.55 1.26 2.91
C SER A 248 13.11 0.86 1.55
N LEU A 249 12.82 1.64 0.49
CA LEU A 249 13.42 1.44 -0.84
C LEU A 249 14.92 1.76 -0.85
N ALA A 250 15.36 2.79 -0.14
CA ALA A 250 16.78 3.13 -0.01
C ALA A 250 17.54 2.03 0.75
N ALA A 251 16.96 1.50 1.83
CA ALA A 251 17.48 0.34 2.54
C ALA A 251 17.57 -0.88 1.60
N ALA A 252 16.51 -1.18 0.83
CA ALA A 252 16.52 -2.26 -0.16
C ALA A 252 17.58 -2.05 -1.26
N ALA A 253 17.72 -0.83 -1.78
CA ALA A 253 18.74 -0.50 -2.77
C ALA A 253 20.16 -0.68 -2.21
N SER A 254 20.38 -0.31 -0.95
CA SER A 254 21.67 -0.48 -0.28
C SER A 254 22.02 -1.96 -0.06
N THR A 255 21.05 -2.78 0.35
CA THR A 255 21.26 -4.22 0.56
C THR A 255 21.50 -4.95 -0.76
N LEU A 256 20.77 -4.61 -1.83
CA LEU A 256 20.96 -5.15 -3.18
C LEU A 256 22.34 -4.80 -3.77
N ARG A 257 22.91 -3.64 -3.43
CA ARG A 257 24.26 -3.25 -3.89
C ARG A 257 25.37 -3.95 -3.10
N ARG A 258 25.17 -4.18 -1.80
CA ARG A 258 26.22 -4.67 -0.89
C ARG A 258 26.24 -6.19 -0.74
N ARG A 259 25.11 -6.86 -0.94
CA ARG A 259 24.98 -8.31 -0.73
C ARG A 259 24.74 -9.00 -2.06
N ASP A 260 25.56 -10.01 -2.34
CA ASP A 260 25.37 -10.89 -3.48
C ASP A 260 24.05 -11.70 -3.38
N VAL A 261 23.69 -12.30 -4.52
CA VAL A 261 22.45 -13.05 -4.79
C VAL A 261 22.81 -14.43 -5.35
#